data_AF-A0A967THI6-F1
#
_entry.id   AF-A0A967THI6-F1
#
_cell.length_a   1.000
_cell.length_b   1.000
_cell.length_c   1.000
_cell.angle_alpha   90.00
_cell.angle_beta   90.00
_cell.angle_gamma   90.00
#
_symmetry.space_group_name_H-M   'P 1'
#
loop_
_entity.id
_entity.type
_entity.pdbx_description
1 polymer ?
#
loop_
_entity_poly.entity_id
_entity_poly.type
_entity_poly.pdbx_seq_one_letter_code
_entity_poly.pdbx_strand_id
1 'polypeptide(L)'
;DEASTPDDFTAVYTELVDWHIRLEEAGESGLMDTVASLLEDLRRDFGPWVVRNYARWMEDAPDRPELSVDVVRNHLVPLLDSRPVFFVVLDCMRLDQWRVIAPLLAPYFEIEESYHYSILPTATPYARNAIFGGIYADEIARRRPGWWEGVDEEGSMNAFEDELLADQLRRLTGREVPIHYEKIFTDRDSEQVRARINSALRTEGVVIALVFNFVDLMTHGRSESPILMEVAKDEAALRDLTRSWFERSTALKVLREAAAAGHRVLLTTDHGSILCQHPTTVYARRDATSNLRYKFGADLRAEEPSHAFATKDASDLRLPEGKLGTCYLLALEDFFFVYPTKLREYQARYRNSFLHGGVSPEEMIVPVARLTPRPR
;
A
#
# COMPACT_ATOMS: atom_id res chain seq x y z
N ASP A 1 -13.76 8.45 -23.06
CA ASP A 1 -13.33 9.75 -22.51
C ASP A 1 -12.04 9.54 -21.74
N GLU A 2 -11.08 10.46 -21.88
CA GLU A 2 -9.82 10.42 -21.11
C GLU A 2 -10.15 10.62 -19.63
N ALA A 3 -9.61 9.76 -18.75
CA ALA A 3 -9.81 9.88 -17.31
C ALA A 3 -9.24 11.21 -16.79
N SER A 4 -10.04 11.94 -16.00
CA SER A 4 -9.69 13.32 -15.60
C SER A 4 -9.83 13.60 -14.11
N THR A 5 -10.58 12.74 -13.40
CA THR A 5 -10.82 12.80 -11.96
C THR A 5 -10.29 11.53 -11.27
N PRO A 6 -10.09 11.56 -9.93
CA PRO A 6 -9.68 10.34 -9.22
C PRO A 6 -10.68 9.18 -9.39
N ASP A 7 -11.97 9.48 -9.48
CA ASP A 7 -13.02 8.49 -9.70
C ASP A 7 -12.93 7.87 -11.11
N ASP A 8 -12.65 8.69 -12.14
CA ASP A 8 -12.45 8.17 -13.50
C ASP A 8 -11.26 7.21 -13.56
N PHE A 9 -10.11 7.58 -12.99
CA PHE A 9 -8.91 6.74 -12.97
C PHE A 9 -9.16 5.44 -12.19
N THR A 10 -9.89 5.52 -11.08
CA THR A 10 -10.28 4.35 -10.29
C THR A 10 -11.20 3.43 -11.10
N ALA A 11 -12.22 3.98 -11.74
CA ALA A 11 -13.16 3.21 -12.55
C ALA A 11 -12.44 2.49 -13.70
N VAL A 12 -11.61 3.20 -14.49
CA VAL A 12 -10.87 2.59 -15.59
C VAL A 12 -9.88 1.54 -15.09
N TYR A 13 -9.12 1.84 -14.02
CA TYR A 13 -8.17 0.88 -13.46
C TYR A 13 -8.85 -0.40 -12.98
N THR A 14 -9.96 -0.27 -12.24
CA THR A 14 -10.72 -1.41 -11.72
C THR A 14 -11.31 -2.26 -12.85
N GLU A 15 -11.83 -1.63 -13.91
CA GLU A 15 -12.34 -2.32 -15.08
C GLU A 15 -11.24 -3.09 -15.81
N LEU A 16 -10.07 -2.49 -16.02
CA LEU A 16 -8.92 -3.15 -16.66
C LEU A 16 -8.39 -4.32 -15.84
N VAL A 17 -8.34 -4.20 -14.50
CA VAL A 17 -7.99 -5.31 -13.60
C VAL A 17 -8.99 -6.46 -13.73
N ASP A 18 -10.29 -6.16 -13.74
CA ASP A 18 -11.33 -7.19 -13.87
C ASP A 18 -11.27 -7.89 -15.23
N TRP A 19 -11.04 -7.15 -16.32
CA TRP A 19 -10.85 -7.72 -17.65
C TRP A 19 -9.59 -8.58 -17.72
N HIS A 20 -8.48 -8.11 -17.16
CA HIS A 20 -7.24 -8.87 -17.12
C HIS A 20 -7.43 -10.26 -16.48
N ILE A 21 -8.12 -10.31 -15.34
CA ILE A 21 -8.39 -11.57 -14.63
C ILE A 21 -9.36 -12.46 -15.43
N ARG A 22 -10.46 -11.90 -15.94
CA ARG A 22 -11.47 -12.70 -16.67
C ARG A 22 -10.93 -13.30 -17.97
N LEU A 23 -10.14 -12.54 -18.72
CA LEU A 23 -9.55 -12.99 -19.98
C LEU A 23 -8.47 -14.05 -19.75
N GLU A 24 -7.69 -13.90 -18.68
CA GLU A 24 -6.74 -14.92 -18.24
C GLU A 24 -7.45 -16.24 -17.89
N GLU A 25 -8.50 -16.18 -17.08
CA GLU A 25 -9.30 -17.36 -16.71
C GLU A 25 -9.94 -18.04 -17.93
N ALA A 26 -10.32 -17.25 -18.95
CA ALA A 26 -10.88 -17.73 -20.20
C ALA A 26 -9.82 -18.27 -21.18
N GLY A 27 -8.52 -18.01 -20.95
CA GLY A 27 -7.43 -18.39 -21.85
C GLY A 27 -7.39 -17.56 -23.15
N GLU A 28 -7.97 -16.35 -23.16
CA GLU A 28 -8.12 -15.49 -24.33
C GLU A 28 -6.88 -14.58 -24.53
N SER A 29 -5.74 -15.18 -24.87
CA SER A 29 -4.45 -14.48 -24.94
C SER A 29 -4.42 -13.30 -25.92
N GLY A 30 -5.18 -13.35 -27.02
CA GLY A 30 -5.23 -12.25 -28.00
C GLY A 30 -5.86 -10.96 -27.46
N LEU A 31 -6.75 -11.05 -26.48
CA LEU A 31 -7.36 -9.88 -25.84
C LEU A 31 -6.54 -9.38 -24.64
N MET A 32 -5.70 -10.23 -24.05
CA MET A 32 -4.79 -9.86 -22.96
C MET A 32 -3.81 -8.76 -23.39
N ASP A 33 -3.24 -8.86 -24.59
CA ASP A 33 -2.33 -7.84 -25.13
C ASP A 33 -3.04 -6.47 -25.27
N THR A 34 -4.35 -6.48 -25.56
CA THR A 34 -5.14 -5.24 -25.64
C THR A 34 -5.30 -4.62 -24.26
N VAL A 35 -5.63 -5.41 -23.23
CA VAL A 35 -5.73 -4.92 -21.85
C VAL A 35 -4.38 -4.42 -21.34
N ALA A 36 -3.29 -5.12 -21.65
CA ALA A 36 -1.94 -4.69 -21.31
C ALA A 36 -1.60 -3.31 -21.92
N SER A 37 -1.90 -3.11 -23.21
CA SER A 37 -1.72 -1.82 -23.87
C SER A 37 -2.56 -0.71 -23.24
N LEU A 38 -3.81 -1.00 -22.86
CA LEU A 38 -4.68 -0.02 -22.19
C LEU A 38 -4.17 0.34 -20.79
N LEU A 39 -3.57 -0.61 -20.06
CA LEU A 39 -2.91 -0.33 -18.78
C LEU A 39 -1.67 0.54 -18.97
N GLU A 40 -0.88 0.32 -20.01
CA GLU A 40 0.26 1.19 -20.35
C GLU A 40 -0.19 2.63 -20.67
N ASP A 41 -1.25 2.80 -21.47
CA ASP A 41 -1.82 4.11 -21.77
C ASP A 41 -2.38 4.78 -20.50
N LEU A 42 -3.09 4.02 -19.64
CA LEU A 42 -3.58 4.52 -18.35
C LEU A 42 -2.43 5.03 -17.47
N ARG A 43 -1.32 4.28 -17.37
CA ARG A 43 -0.13 4.70 -16.59
C ARG A 43 0.46 5.99 -17.13
N ARG A 44 0.57 6.11 -18.45
CA ARG A 44 1.09 7.30 -19.15
C ARG A 44 0.25 8.55 -18.89
N ASP A 45 -1.06 8.40 -18.76
CA ASP A 45 -1.96 9.50 -18.41
C ASP A 45 -1.96 9.80 -16.91
N PHE A 46 -1.94 8.75 -16.08
CA PHE A 46 -2.03 8.83 -14.62
C PHE A 46 -0.83 9.56 -14.00
N GLY A 47 0.41 9.22 -14.39
CA GLY A 47 1.61 9.80 -13.79
C GLY A 47 1.65 11.33 -13.87
N PRO A 48 1.61 11.93 -15.08
CA PRO A 48 1.55 13.38 -15.24
C PRO A 48 0.31 14.02 -14.57
N TRP A 49 -0.83 13.33 -14.55
CA TRP A 49 -2.02 13.82 -13.85
C TRP A 49 -1.80 13.89 -12.33
N VAL A 50 -1.22 12.87 -11.70
CA VAL A 50 -0.87 12.90 -10.28
C VAL A 50 0.13 14.04 -10.02
N VAL A 51 1.20 14.16 -10.81
CA VAL A 51 2.21 15.24 -10.65
C VAL A 51 1.60 16.64 -10.62
N ARG A 52 0.58 16.90 -11.45
CA ARG A 52 -0.10 18.21 -11.49
C ARG A 52 -1.03 18.48 -10.32
N ASN A 53 -1.55 17.44 -9.67
CA ASN A 53 -2.63 17.57 -8.67
C ASN A 53 -2.17 17.25 -7.24
N TYR A 54 -1.14 16.44 -7.06
CA TYR A 54 -0.79 15.85 -5.76
C TYR A 54 -0.48 16.90 -4.68
N ALA A 55 0.30 17.94 -5.01
CA ALA A 55 0.61 19.01 -4.06
C ALA A 55 -0.66 19.73 -3.55
N ARG A 56 -1.66 19.94 -4.42
CA ARG A 56 -2.96 20.50 -4.00
C ARG A 56 -3.75 19.56 -3.10
N TRP A 57 -3.65 18.25 -3.32
CA TRP A 57 -4.29 17.27 -2.42
C TRP A 57 -3.69 17.35 -1.01
N MET A 58 -2.39 17.64 -0.89
CA MET A 58 -1.71 17.83 0.38
C MET A 58 -2.15 19.11 1.13
N GLU A 59 -2.86 20.01 0.45
CA GLU A 59 -3.48 21.23 0.98
C GLU A 59 -5.00 21.07 1.19
N ASP A 60 -5.49 19.82 1.25
CA ASP A 60 -6.91 19.50 1.44
C ASP A 60 -7.84 20.10 0.36
N ALA A 61 -7.37 20.12 -0.90
CA ALA A 61 -8.22 20.57 -2.01
C ALA A 61 -9.53 19.75 -2.10
N PRO A 62 -10.69 20.39 -2.36
CA PRO A 62 -12.00 19.71 -2.32
C PRO A 62 -12.16 18.58 -3.34
N ASP A 63 -11.36 18.58 -4.40
CA ASP A 63 -11.33 17.61 -5.51
C ASP A 63 -10.33 16.48 -5.27
N ARG A 64 -9.69 16.40 -4.10
CA ARG A 64 -8.77 15.32 -3.76
C ARG A 64 -9.51 13.99 -3.55
N PRO A 65 -8.90 12.84 -3.90
CA PRO A 65 -9.44 11.54 -3.52
C PRO A 65 -9.41 11.35 -2.01
N GLU A 66 -10.09 10.30 -1.53
CA GLU A 66 -9.79 9.75 -0.22
C GLU A 66 -8.33 9.26 -0.20
N LEU A 67 -7.56 9.66 0.81
CA LEU A 67 -6.15 9.31 0.96
C LEU A 67 -5.94 8.37 2.16
N SER A 68 -4.74 7.81 2.28
CA SER A 68 -4.34 6.97 3.43
C SER A 68 -4.69 7.59 4.79
N VAL A 69 -4.55 8.91 4.95
CA VAL A 69 -4.86 9.63 6.21
C VAL A 69 -6.35 9.62 6.59
N ASP A 70 -7.25 9.34 5.65
CA ASP A 70 -8.68 9.40 5.85
C ASP A 70 -9.29 8.04 6.23
N VAL A 71 -8.62 6.93 5.91
CA VAL A 71 -9.15 5.55 6.02
C VAL A 71 -9.77 5.26 7.38
N VAL A 72 -9.05 5.55 8.47
CA VAL A 72 -9.57 5.28 9.83
C VAL A 72 -10.78 6.16 10.15
N ARG A 73 -10.77 7.44 9.76
CA ARG A 73 -11.88 8.36 10.01
C ARG A 73 -13.13 7.93 9.23
N ASN A 74 -12.97 7.60 7.95
CA ASN A 74 -14.07 7.36 7.05
C ASN A 74 -14.60 5.92 7.13
N HIS A 75 -13.74 4.95 7.49
CA HIS A 75 -14.12 3.53 7.46
C HIS A 75 -14.04 2.83 8.81
N LEU A 76 -13.08 3.13 9.68
CA LEU A 76 -12.96 2.42 10.97
C LEU A 76 -13.87 3.02 12.03
N VAL A 77 -13.85 4.35 12.20
CA VAL A 77 -14.64 5.05 13.22
C VAL A 77 -16.14 4.73 13.11
N PRO A 78 -16.77 4.67 11.91
CA PRO A 78 -18.18 4.28 11.79
C PRO A 78 -18.49 2.84 12.23
N LEU A 79 -17.47 1.98 12.33
CA LEU A 79 -17.62 0.59 12.78
C LEU A 79 -17.45 0.43 14.29
N LEU A 80 -17.06 1.48 15.02
CA LEU A 80 -16.87 1.41 16.47
C LEU A 80 -18.23 1.35 17.18
N ASP A 81 -18.43 0.30 17.97
CA ASP A 81 -19.55 0.15 18.89
C ASP A 81 -19.09 -0.59 20.17
N SER A 82 -20.01 -1.22 20.91
CA SER A 82 -19.65 -2.04 22.09
C SER A 82 -19.05 -3.40 21.72
N ARG A 83 -19.21 -3.85 20.48
CA ARG A 83 -18.61 -5.10 20.00
C ARG A 83 -17.18 -4.83 19.52
N PRO A 84 -16.28 -5.81 19.68
CA PRO A 84 -14.98 -5.75 19.04
C PRO A 84 -15.09 -5.61 17.52
N VAL A 85 -14.19 -4.82 16.94
CA VAL A 85 -14.00 -4.65 15.50
C VAL A 85 -12.58 -5.03 15.13
N PHE A 86 -12.41 -5.65 13.96
CA PHE A 86 -11.08 -5.95 13.43
C PHE A 86 -10.70 -4.88 12.41
N PHE A 87 -9.47 -4.39 12.53
CA PHE A 87 -8.85 -3.52 11.54
C PHE A 87 -7.62 -4.24 10.98
N VAL A 88 -7.70 -4.68 9.74
CA VAL A 88 -6.69 -5.54 9.10
C VAL A 88 -6.03 -4.78 7.96
N VAL A 89 -4.71 -4.65 8.01
CA VAL A 89 -3.89 -4.11 6.93
C VAL A 89 -3.06 -5.25 6.33
N LEU A 90 -3.27 -5.53 5.05
CA LEU A 90 -2.39 -6.41 4.28
C LEU A 90 -1.35 -5.53 3.58
N ASP A 91 -0.10 -5.60 4.01
CA ASP A 91 1.01 -4.78 3.49
C ASP A 91 1.21 -5.03 1.99
N CYS A 92 1.31 -3.99 1.16
CA CYS A 92 1.66 -4.07 -0.26
C CYS A 92 0.69 -4.91 -1.13
N MET A 93 -0.62 -4.91 -0.82
CA MET A 93 -1.63 -5.70 -1.54
C MET A 93 -2.26 -4.90 -2.68
N ARG A 94 -2.03 -5.32 -3.92
CA ARG A 94 -2.65 -4.75 -5.12
C ARG A 94 -4.14 -5.09 -5.24
N LEU A 95 -4.85 -4.32 -6.07
CA LEU A 95 -6.25 -4.57 -6.38
C LEU A 95 -6.50 -5.95 -7.02
N ASP A 96 -5.63 -6.39 -7.94
CA ASP A 96 -5.75 -7.68 -8.61
C ASP A 96 -5.53 -8.88 -7.65
N GLN A 97 -4.70 -8.69 -6.63
CA GLN A 97 -4.55 -9.64 -5.51
C GLN A 97 -5.80 -9.66 -4.62
N TRP A 98 -6.39 -8.50 -4.35
CA TRP A 98 -7.66 -8.43 -3.62
C TRP A 98 -8.79 -9.17 -4.36
N ARG A 99 -8.85 -9.08 -5.70
CA ARG A 99 -9.83 -9.80 -6.51
C ARG A 99 -9.76 -11.33 -6.36
N VAL A 100 -8.59 -11.90 -6.06
CA VAL A 100 -8.47 -13.34 -5.77
C VAL A 100 -8.66 -13.69 -4.29
N ILE A 101 -8.53 -12.71 -3.38
CA ILE A 101 -8.79 -12.86 -1.94
C ILE A 101 -10.27 -12.74 -1.61
N ALA A 102 -10.98 -11.75 -2.17
CA ALA A 102 -12.37 -11.46 -1.85
C ALA A 102 -13.31 -12.68 -2.01
N PRO A 103 -13.20 -13.52 -3.06
CA PRO A 103 -13.99 -14.74 -3.18
C PRO A 103 -13.78 -15.75 -2.05
N LEU A 104 -12.60 -15.77 -1.42
CA LEU A 104 -12.30 -16.64 -0.28
C LEU A 104 -12.96 -16.15 1.02
N LEU A 105 -13.34 -14.87 1.07
CA LEU A 105 -14.02 -14.24 2.21
C LEU A 105 -15.55 -14.14 2.03
N ALA A 106 -16.03 -14.12 0.79
CA ALA A 106 -17.45 -14.01 0.46
C ALA A 106 -18.39 -15.05 1.11
N PRO A 107 -17.97 -16.31 1.39
CA PRO A 107 -18.78 -17.26 2.14
C PRO A 107 -19.04 -16.85 3.59
N TYR A 108 -18.19 -16.00 4.18
CA TYR A 108 -18.23 -15.62 5.59
C TYR A 108 -18.77 -14.20 5.80
N PHE A 109 -18.62 -13.33 4.80
CA PHE A 109 -18.93 -11.91 4.90
C PHE A 109 -19.76 -11.40 3.73
N GLU A 110 -20.59 -10.40 4.00
CA GLU A 110 -21.00 -9.41 3.02
C GLU A 110 -19.87 -8.39 2.87
N ILE A 111 -19.46 -8.14 1.63
CA ILE A 111 -18.29 -7.32 1.30
C ILE A 111 -18.80 -6.04 0.64
N GLU A 112 -18.59 -4.91 1.30
CA GLU A 112 -18.72 -3.57 0.72
C GLU A 112 -17.32 -3.07 0.38
N GLU A 113 -17.07 -2.83 -0.91
CA GLU A 113 -15.78 -2.42 -1.43
C GLU A 113 -15.79 -0.93 -1.81
N SER A 114 -14.69 -0.27 -1.50
CA SER A 114 -14.37 1.11 -1.86
C SER A 114 -12.87 1.22 -2.09
N TYR A 115 -12.37 2.39 -2.46
CA TYR A 115 -10.96 2.61 -2.75
C TYR A 115 -10.45 3.88 -2.08
N HIS A 116 -9.17 3.88 -1.75
CA HIS A 116 -8.45 5.09 -1.39
C HIS A 116 -7.17 5.18 -2.22
N TYR A 117 -6.58 6.36 -2.25
CA TYR A 117 -5.30 6.63 -2.87
C TYR A 117 -4.21 6.57 -1.80
N SER A 118 -3.26 5.63 -1.96
CA SER A 118 -2.05 5.60 -1.16
C SER A 118 -1.26 6.90 -1.33
N ILE A 119 -0.77 7.45 -0.23
CA ILE A 119 0.05 8.66 -0.27
C ILE A 119 1.45 8.37 -0.82
N LEU A 120 2.13 9.43 -1.27
CA LEU A 120 3.49 9.38 -1.81
C LEU A 120 4.55 9.66 -0.72
N PRO A 121 5.66 8.91 -0.72
CA PRO A 121 5.89 7.67 -1.47
C PRO A 121 4.92 6.56 -1.10
N THR A 122 4.51 5.76 -2.10
CA THR A 122 3.72 4.53 -1.95
C THR A 122 4.54 3.42 -1.30
N ALA A 123 5.04 3.68 -0.10
CA ALA A 123 5.88 2.79 0.67
C ALA A 123 5.43 2.78 2.13
N THR A 124 5.59 1.63 2.76
CA THR A 124 5.12 1.30 4.08
C THR A 124 5.31 2.41 5.13
N PRO A 125 6.51 2.99 5.35
CA PRO A 125 6.70 3.97 6.41
C PRO A 125 5.93 5.27 6.23
N TYR A 126 5.51 5.59 5.01
CA TYR A 126 4.71 6.77 4.73
C TYR A 126 3.23 6.40 4.79
N ALA A 127 2.79 5.48 3.94
CA ALA A 127 1.38 5.17 3.76
C ALA A 127 0.74 4.51 4.99
N ARG A 128 1.42 3.56 5.63
CA ARG A 128 0.85 2.83 6.77
C ARG A 128 0.80 3.69 8.03
N ASN A 129 1.84 4.48 8.29
CA ASN A 129 1.83 5.46 9.36
C ASN A 129 0.76 6.55 9.13
N ALA A 130 0.49 6.92 7.89
CA ALA A 130 -0.61 7.83 7.56
C ALA A 130 -1.99 7.20 7.86
N ILE A 131 -2.19 5.91 7.56
CA ILE A 131 -3.40 5.17 7.92
C ILE A 131 -3.60 5.16 9.44
N PHE A 132 -2.60 4.72 10.20
CA PHE A 132 -2.71 4.60 11.66
C PHE A 132 -2.70 5.95 12.37
N GLY A 133 -2.01 6.96 11.83
CA GLY A 133 -1.91 8.27 12.46
C GLY A 133 -3.02 9.23 12.05
N GLY A 134 -3.61 9.07 10.87
CA GLY A 134 -4.48 10.07 10.25
C GLY A 134 -3.81 11.42 10.01
N ILE A 135 -2.49 11.40 9.88
CA ILE A 135 -1.62 12.56 9.74
C ILE A 135 -0.42 12.16 8.87
N TYR A 136 0.22 13.13 8.24
CA TYR A 136 1.36 12.89 7.36
C TYR A 136 2.69 12.84 8.13
N ALA A 137 3.74 12.41 7.45
CA ALA A 137 5.09 12.27 7.99
C ALA A 137 5.65 13.55 8.64
N ASP A 138 5.46 14.70 7.97
CA ASP A 138 5.89 16.00 8.49
C ASP A 138 5.25 16.32 9.85
N GLU A 139 3.98 15.96 10.00
CA GLU A 139 3.21 16.19 11.21
C GLU A 139 3.55 15.19 12.32
N ILE A 140 3.83 13.92 11.98
CA ILE A 140 4.36 12.93 12.92
C ILE A 140 5.67 13.45 13.52
N ALA A 141 6.62 13.85 12.67
CA ALA A 141 7.91 14.38 13.09
C ALA A 141 7.78 15.62 13.99
N ARG A 142 6.82 16.51 13.67
CA ARG A 142 6.57 17.74 14.44
C ARG A 142 5.92 17.46 15.80
N ARG A 143 4.93 16.57 15.86
CA ARG A 143 4.17 16.26 17.08
C ARG A 143 4.94 15.33 18.03
N ARG A 144 5.79 14.46 17.47
CA ARG A 144 6.53 13.43 18.20
C ARG A 144 8.00 13.38 17.73
N PRO A 145 8.85 14.33 18.18
CA PRO A 145 10.28 14.26 17.92
C PRO A 145 10.83 12.90 18.37
N GLY A 146 11.67 12.25 17.56
CA GLY A 146 12.15 10.88 17.82
C GLY A 146 11.37 9.76 17.11
N TRP A 147 10.11 9.98 16.72
CA TRP A 147 9.30 8.92 16.07
C TRP A 147 9.53 8.83 14.57
N TRP A 148 10.16 9.86 14.00
CA TRP A 148 10.51 9.95 12.59
C TRP A 148 12.02 10.11 12.42
N GLU A 149 12.79 9.32 13.16
CA GLU A 149 14.26 9.32 13.11
C GLU A 149 14.77 7.97 12.55
N GLY A 150 15.73 8.02 11.63
CA GLY A 150 16.32 6.83 10.99
C GLY A 150 15.82 6.56 9.57
N VAL A 151 15.97 7.54 8.67
CA VAL A 151 15.57 7.44 7.24
C VAL A 151 16.23 6.26 6.49
N ASP A 152 17.31 5.68 7.03
CA ASP A 152 18.05 4.56 6.42
C ASP A 152 17.72 3.17 7.02
N GLU A 153 16.86 3.06 8.04
CA GLU A 153 16.43 1.77 8.60
C GLU A 153 14.90 1.67 8.56
N GLU A 154 14.35 1.02 7.52
CA GLU A 154 12.90 0.82 7.30
C GLU A 154 12.14 0.29 8.54
N GLY A 155 12.82 -0.40 9.45
CA GLY A 155 12.25 -0.91 10.70
C GLY A 155 12.00 0.12 11.80
N SER A 156 12.77 1.24 11.86
CA SER A 156 12.64 2.21 12.96
C SER A 156 11.44 3.14 12.78
N MET A 157 11.09 3.48 11.53
CA MET A 157 10.02 4.44 11.22
C MET A 157 8.61 3.89 11.53
N ASN A 158 8.48 2.58 11.71
CA ASN A 158 7.19 1.90 11.92
C ASN A 158 7.04 1.41 13.36
N ALA A 159 7.87 1.89 14.28
CA ALA A 159 7.93 1.39 15.65
C ALA A 159 6.74 1.82 16.52
N PHE A 160 6.01 2.87 16.12
CA PHE A 160 4.99 3.54 16.94
C PHE A 160 3.57 3.52 16.33
N GLU A 161 3.27 2.52 15.51
CA GLU A 161 2.00 2.43 14.77
C GLU A 161 0.79 2.24 15.70
N ASP A 162 0.96 1.53 16.82
CA ASP A 162 -0.09 1.34 17.82
C ASP A 162 -0.38 2.63 18.59
N GLU A 163 0.64 3.42 18.95
CA GLU A 163 0.41 4.70 19.61
C GLU A 163 -0.15 5.75 18.64
N LEU A 164 0.22 5.71 17.36
CA LEU A 164 -0.38 6.53 16.31
C LEU A 164 -1.89 6.25 16.21
N LEU A 165 -2.29 4.97 16.15
CA LEU A 165 -3.70 4.57 16.11
C LEU A 165 -4.46 4.98 17.38
N ALA A 166 -3.86 4.77 18.55
CA ALA A 166 -4.44 5.21 19.82
C ALA A 166 -4.70 6.72 19.85
N ASP A 167 -3.70 7.52 19.45
CA ASP A 167 -3.86 8.97 19.41
C ASP A 167 -4.90 9.42 18.38
N GLN A 168 -4.92 8.80 17.19
CA GLN A 168 -5.92 9.11 16.16
C GLN A 168 -7.34 8.81 16.64
N LEU A 169 -7.59 7.61 17.17
CA LEU A 169 -8.91 7.22 17.67
C LEU A 169 -9.36 8.12 18.82
N ARG A 170 -8.46 8.50 19.71
CA ARG A 170 -8.76 9.45 20.79
C ARG A 170 -9.16 10.82 20.25
N ARG A 171 -8.45 11.35 19.25
CA ARG A 171 -8.77 12.64 18.62
C ARG A 171 -10.11 12.61 17.90
N LEU A 172 -10.44 11.51 17.22
CA LEU A 172 -11.66 11.39 16.42
C LEU A 172 -12.91 11.08 17.26
N THR A 173 -12.76 10.32 18.35
CA THR A 173 -13.90 9.87 19.18
C THR A 173 -14.08 10.67 20.46
N GLY A 174 -13.07 11.44 20.88
CA GLY A 174 -13.06 12.18 22.15
C GLY A 174 -12.93 11.29 23.40
N ARG A 175 -12.61 10.00 23.24
CA ARG A 175 -12.45 9.02 24.33
C ARG A 175 -11.30 8.06 24.06
N GLU A 176 -10.84 7.38 25.11
CA GLU A 176 -9.93 6.25 24.95
C GLU A 176 -10.67 5.07 24.31
N VAL A 177 -10.04 4.45 23.31
CA VAL A 177 -10.53 3.24 22.63
C VAL A 177 -9.54 2.12 22.92
N PRO A 178 -9.95 0.98 23.51
CA PRO A 178 -9.04 -0.14 23.73
C PRO A 178 -8.54 -0.69 22.39
N ILE A 179 -7.24 -0.92 22.27
CA ILE A 179 -6.62 -1.45 21.06
C ILE A 179 -5.78 -2.67 21.44
N HIS A 180 -5.87 -3.72 20.64
CA HIS A 180 -4.87 -4.77 20.55
C HIS A 180 -4.20 -4.66 19.20
N TYR A 181 -2.91 -4.32 19.20
CA TYR A 181 -2.14 -4.18 17.97
C TYR A 181 -1.14 -5.32 17.84
N GLU A 182 -1.05 -5.91 16.64
CA GLU A 182 -0.10 -6.98 16.38
C GLU A 182 0.38 -7.00 14.92
N LYS A 183 1.70 -7.07 14.73
CA LYS A 183 2.33 -7.34 13.43
C LYS A 183 2.62 -8.82 13.27
N ILE A 184 2.17 -9.41 12.17
CA ILE A 184 2.37 -10.82 11.84
C ILE A 184 3.29 -10.94 10.64
N PHE A 185 4.53 -11.38 10.89
CA PHE A 185 5.54 -11.60 9.86
C PHE A 185 5.56 -13.03 9.32
N THR A 186 5.21 -14.03 10.14
CA THR A 186 5.23 -15.44 9.72
C THR A 186 4.04 -16.21 10.28
N ASP A 187 3.61 -17.23 9.53
CA ASP A 187 2.54 -18.14 9.96
C ASP A 187 3.00 -19.19 10.99
N ARG A 188 4.29 -19.21 11.38
CA ARG A 188 4.84 -20.20 12.32
C ARG A 188 4.20 -20.11 13.71
N ASP A 189 3.72 -18.93 14.09
CA ASP A 189 3.14 -18.65 15.40
C ASP A 189 1.61 -18.45 15.36
N SER A 190 0.93 -18.99 14.34
CA SER A 190 -0.52 -18.85 14.12
C SER A 190 -1.36 -19.09 15.38
N GLU A 191 -1.09 -20.16 16.13
CA GLU A 191 -1.82 -20.48 17.37
C GLU A 191 -1.58 -19.46 18.49
N GLN A 192 -0.35 -18.93 18.60
CA GLN A 192 -0.02 -17.93 19.62
C GLN A 192 -0.67 -16.57 19.30
N VAL A 193 -0.66 -16.16 18.03
CA VAL A 193 -1.34 -14.95 17.54
C VAL A 193 -2.83 -15.05 17.87
N ARG A 194 -3.47 -16.17 17.51
CA ARG A 194 -4.90 -16.41 17.80
C ARG A 194 -5.20 -16.40 19.29
N ALA A 195 -4.32 -16.98 20.12
CA ALA A 195 -4.49 -16.96 21.58
C ALA A 195 -4.43 -15.53 22.15
N ARG A 196 -3.52 -14.69 21.67
CA ARG A 196 -3.42 -13.27 22.07
C ARG A 196 -4.66 -12.48 21.66
N ILE A 197 -5.12 -12.64 20.41
CA ILE A 197 -6.35 -12.02 19.91
C ILE A 197 -7.55 -12.44 20.78
N ASN A 198 -7.71 -13.73 21.05
CA ASN A 198 -8.80 -14.23 21.90
C ASN A 198 -8.74 -13.69 23.33
N SER A 199 -7.56 -13.41 23.86
CA SER A 199 -7.41 -12.73 25.15
C SER A 199 -7.88 -11.28 25.07
N ALA A 200 -7.49 -10.55 24.01
CA ALA A 200 -7.87 -9.16 23.81
C ALA A 200 -9.38 -8.97 23.63
N LEU A 201 -10.05 -9.88 22.92
CA LEU A 201 -11.50 -9.88 22.69
C LEU A 201 -12.36 -9.93 23.96
N ARG A 202 -11.76 -10.19 25.12
CA ARG A 202 -12.43 -10.08 26.43
C ARG A 202 -12.71 -8.63 26.84
N THR A 203 -12.08 -7.67 26.17
CA THR A 203 -12.27 -6.23 26.39
C THR A 203 -13.39 -5.72 25.49
N GLU A 204 -14.41 -5.11 26.10
CA GLU A 204 -15.54 -4.55 25.36
C GLU A 204 -15.10 -3.40 24.44
N GLY A 205 -15.65 -3.34 23.22
CA GLY A 205 -15.36 -2.30 22.23
C GLY A 205 -13.89 -2.22 21.77
N VAL A 206 -13.10 -3.29 21.95
CA VAL A 206 -11.70 -3.33 21.53
C VAL A 206 -11.56 -3.31 20.00
N VAL A 207 -10.60 -2.53 19.50
CA VAL A 207 -10.13 -2.60 18.12
C VAL A 207 -8.99 -3.60 18.05
N ILE A 208 -9.17 -4.68 17.31
CA ILE A 208 -8.11 -5.64 17.00
C ILE A 208 -7.41 -5.19 15.71
N ALA A 209 -6.31 -4.45 15.83
CA ALA A 209 -5.52 -3.93 14.71
C ALA A 209 -4.41 -4.92 14.34
N LEU A 210 -4.43 -5.43 13.11
CA LEU A 210 -3.51 -6.47 12.64
C LEU A 210 -2.83 -6.03 11.35
N VAL A 211 -1.51 -6.19 11.29
CA VAL A 211 -0.74 -5.98 10.05
C VAL A 211 -0.14 -7.30 9.61
N PHE A 212 -0.40 -7.70 8.37
CA PHE A 212 0.20 -8.90 7.76
C PHE A 212 1.18 -8.49 6.66
N ASN A 213 2.47 -8.76 6.88
CA ASN A 213 3.56 -8.31 5.99
C ASN A 213 3.90 -9.31 4.87
N PHE A 214 3.07 -10.32 4.64
CA PHE A 214 3.48 -11.44 3.79
C PHE A 214 3.68 -11.04 2.32
N VAL A 215 2.85 -10.17 1.76
CA VAL A 215 3.00 -9.74 0.36
C VAL A 215 4.26 -8.89 0.20
N ASP A 216 4.60 -8.07 1.18
CA ASP A 216 5.85 -7.31 1.21
C ASP A 216 7.10 -8.20 1.31
N LEU A 217 7.06 -9.25 2.15
CA LEU A 217 8.09 -10.29 2.21
C LEU A 217 8.26 -11.05 0.89
N MET A 218 7.18 -11.28 0.14
CA MET A 218 7.23 -11.88 -1.19
C MET A 218 7.77 -10.91 -2.25
N THR A 219 7.50 -9.61 -2.10
CA THR A 219 7.89 -8.55 -3.04
C THR A 219 9.35 -8.13 -2.86
N HIS A 220 9.81 -7.88 -1.63
CA HIS A 220 11.21 -7.55 -1.33
C HIS A 220 12.13 -8.77 -1.34
N GLY A 221 11.66 -9.90 -0.78
CA GLY A 221 12.43 -11.15 -0.74
C GLY A 221 12.73 -11.70 -2.14
N ARG A 222 11.97 -11.30 -3.16
CA ARG A 222 12.22 -11.61 -4.56
C ARG A 222 13.56 -11.07 -5.07
N SER A 223 13.91 -9.84 -4.69
CA SER A 223 15.19 -9.22 -5.11
C SER A 223 16.44 -9.87 -4.48
N GLU A 224 16.23 -10.72 -3.46
CA GLU A 224 17.25 -11.43 -2.70
C GLU A 224 17.19 -12.96 -2.89
N SER A 225 16.06 -13.50 -3.40
CA SER A 225 15.82 -14.92 -3.63
C SER A 225 15.50 -15.21 -5.10
N PRO A 226 16.44 -15.83 -5.84
CA PRO A 226 16.21 -16.26 -7.22
C PRO A 226 14.99 -17.17 -7.39
N ILE A 227 14.67 -17.97 -6.36
CA ILE A 227 13.51 -18.88 -6.36
C ILE A 227 12.20 -18.08 -6.34
N LEU A 228 12.12 -17.01 -5.55
CA LEU A 228 10.93 -16.15 -5.53
C LEU A 228 10.78 -15.37 -6.84
N MET A 229 11.89 -15.03 -7.52
CA MET A 229 11.83 -14.44 -8.86
C MET A 229 11.22 -15.39 -9.90
N GLU A 230 11.59 -16.68 -9.85
CA GLU A 230 11.07 -17.67 -10.79
C GLU A 230 9.58 -17.94 -10.56
N VAL A 231 9.14 -17.97 -9.30
CA VAL A 231 7.78 -18.36 -8.95
C VAL A 231 6.80 -17.20 -9.08
N ALA A 232 7.18 -15.95 -8.82
CA ALA A 232 6.32 -14.77 -8.93
C ALA A 232 6.60 -13.96 -10.22
N LYS A 233 6.93 -14.61 -11.33
CA LYS A 233 7.56 -13.98 -12.51
C LYS A 233 6.76 -12.82 -13.15
N ASP A 234 5.44 -12.88 -13.09
CA ASP A 234 4.47 -11.95 -13.70
C ASP A 234 3.26 -11.74 -12.75
N GLU A 235 2.31 -10.90 -13.14
CA GLU A 235 1.12 -10.57 -12.35
C GLU A 235 0.23 -11.80 -12.10
N ALA A 236 0.12 -12.69 -13.08
CA ALA A 236 -0.58 -13.97 -12.99
C ALA A 236 -0.03 -14.84 -11.85
N ALA A 237 1.27 -15.11 -11.91
CA ALA A 237 1.93 -15.93 -10.93
C ALA A 237 1.90 -15.29 -9.53
N LEU A 238 1.97 -13.95 -9.45
CA LEU A 238 1.82 -13.24 -8.17
C LEU A 238 0.41 -13.44 -7.59
N ARG A 239 -0.66 -13.33 -8.40
CA ARG A 239 -2.04 -13.61 -7.94
C ARG A 239 -2.20 -15.05 -7.45
N ASP A 240 -1.69 -16.02 -8.19
CA ASP A 240 -1.75 -17.44 -7.82
C ASP A 240 -1.06 -17.73 -6.48
N LEU A 241 0.10 -17.11 -6.26
CA LEU A 241 0.82 -17.21 -5.00
C LEU A 241 0.06 -16.57 -3.86
N THR A 242 -0.48 -15.37 -4.07
CA THR A 242 -1.28 -14.67 -3.06
C THR A 242 -2.50 -15.49 -2.67
N ARG A 243 -3.25 -16.01 -3.65
CA ARG A 243 -4.40 -16.89 -3.40
C ARG A 243 -3.99 -18.14 -2.60
N SER A 244 -2.96 -18.84 -3.06
CA SER A 244 -2.45 -20.07 -2.43
C SER A 244 -1.95 -19.85 -1.00
N TRP A 245 -1.31 -18.70 -0.73
CA TRP A 245 -0.91 -18.31 0.61
C TRP A 245 -2.14 -18.03 1.48
N PHE A 246 -3.05 -17.18 0.99
CA PHE A 246 -4.17 -16.69 1.80
C PHE A 246 -5.06 -17.85 2.29
N GLU A 247 -5.30 -18.85 1.45
CA GLU A 247 -6.06 -20.07 1.79
C GLU A 247 -5.54 -20.80 3.04
N ARG A 248 -4.23 -20.71 3.34
CA ARG A 248 -3.58 -21.39 4.47
C ARG A 248 -3.08 -20.42 5.54
N SER A 249 -3.24 -19.12 5.31
CA SER A 249 -2.70 -18.04 6.15
C SER A 249 -3.36 -17.97 7.53
N THR A 250 -2.64 -17.40 8.49
CA THR A 250 -3.21 -16.97 9.78
C THR A 250 -4.27 -15.88 9.56
N ALA A 251 -4.10 -15.02 8.56
CA ALA A 251 -5.07 -13.97 8.22
C ALA A 251 -6.47 -14.56 7.96
N LEU A 252 -6.59 -15.55 7.07
CA LEU A 252 -7.89 -16.18 6.78
C LEU A 252 -8.49 -16.88 8.00
N LYS A 253 -7.66 -17.55 8.83
CA LYS A 253 -8.16 -18.19 10.07
C LYS A 253 -8.75 -17.16 11.04
N VAL A 254 -8.04 -16.06 11.27
CA VAL A 254 -8.50 -14.96 12.13
C VAL A 254 -9.78 -14.34 11.59
N LEU A 255 -9.85 -14.07 10.27
CA LEU A 255 -11.04 -13.51 9.64
C LEU A 255 -12.25 -14.45 9.75
N ARG A 256 -12.06 -15.76 9.59
CA ARG A 256 -13.12 -16.76 9.77
C ARG A 256 -13.61 -16.83 11.22
N GLU A 257 -12.70 -16.71 12.19
CA GLU A 257 -13.05 -16.65 13.62
C GLU A 257 -13.82 -15.36 13.95
N ALA A 258 -13.39 -14.22 13.41
CA ALA A 258 -14.10 -12.96 13.52
C ALA A 258 -15.52 -13.06 12.95
N ALA A 259 -15.67 -13.66 11.76
CA ALA A 259 -16.98 -13.90 11.13
C ALA A 259 -17.89 -14.77 12.02
N ALA A 260 -17.35 -15.90 12.49
CA ALA A 260 -18.09 -16.85 13.32
C ALA A 260 -18.54 -16.27 14.66
N ALA A 261 -17.79 -15.30 15.20
CA ALA A 261 -18.14 -14.56 16.41
C ALA A 261 -19.01 -13.31 16.15
N GLY A 262 -19.32 -13.02 14.88
CA GLY A 262 -20.18 -11.88 14.51
C GLY A 262 -19.48 -10.52 14.63
N HIS A 263 -18.15 -10.47 14.50
CA HIS A 263 -17.38 -9.24 14.47
C HIS A 263 -17.28 -8.66 13.05
N ARG A 264 -17.40 -7.34 12.95
CA ARG A 264 -17.15 -6.58 11.71
C ARG A 264 -15.64 -6.47 11.48
N VAL A 265 -15.24 -6.42 10.22
CA VAL A 265 -13.84 -6.22 9.83
C VAL A 265 -13.73 -5.06 8.84
N LEU A 266 -12.79 -4.16 9.07
CA LEU A 266 -12.24 -3.30 8.04
C LEU A 266 -10.94 -3.92 7.54
N LEU A 267 -10.88 -4.28 6.26
CA LEU A 267 -9.68 -4.78 5.61
C LEU A 267 -9.21 -3.78 4.56
N THR A 268 -7.94 -3.42 4.59
CA THR A 268 -7.32 -2.51 3.61
C THR A 268 -5.87 -2.94 3.35
N THR A 269 -5.20 -2.19 2.50
CA THR A 269 -3.75 -2.17 2.35
C THR A 269 -3.22 -0.75 2.57
N ASP A 270 -1.91 -0.61 2.71
CA ASP A 270 -1.19 0.66 2.75
C ASP A 270 -0.84 1.18 1.36
N HIS A 271 -0.31 0.33 0.50
CA HIS A 271 0.01 0.64 -0.90
C HIS A 271 -0.02 -0.63 -1.75
N GLY A 272 0.11 -0.49 -3.07
CA GLY A 272 0.35 -1.62 -3.96
C GLY A 272 1.80 -1.69 -4.45
N SER A 273 2.00 -2.32 -5.60
CA SER A 273 3.29 -2.46 -6.28
C SER A 273 3.11 -2.62 -7.79
N ILE A 274 4.15 -2.33 -8.56
CA ILE A 274 4.14 -2.46 -10.03
C ILE A 274 5.33 -3.29 -10.53
N LEU A 275 5.10 -4.11 -11.55
CA LEU A 275 6.13 -4.86 -12.23
C LEU A 275 6.99 -3.91 -13.07
N CYS A 276 8.19 -3.58 -12.60
CA CYS A 276 9.05 -2.59 -13.24
C CYS A 276 9.90 -3.21 -14.34
N GLN A 277 9.79 -2.70 -15.57
CA GLN A 277 10.55 -3.20 -16.73
C GLN A 277 11.54 -2.16 -17.27
N HIS A 278 11.27 -0.87 -17.06
CA HIS A 278 12.05 0.22 -17.66
C HIS A 278 13.02 0.87 -16.66
N PRO A 279 14.34 0.68 -16.81
CA PRO A 279 15.31 1.40 -16.01
C PRO A 279 15.39 2.87 -16.45
N THR A 280 15.51 3.81 -15.51
CA THR A 280 15.82 5.21 -15.79
C THR A 280 17.01 5.69 -14.95
N THR A 281 17.97 6.35 -15.60
CA THR A 281 19.19 6.79 -14.94
C THR A 281 18.90 7.91 -13.94
N VAL A 282 19.43 7.77 -12.72
CA VAL A 282 19.44 8.82 -11.71
C VAL A 282 20.88 9.26 -11.40
N TYR A 283 21.09 10.56 -11.36
CA TYR A 283 22.32 11.15 -10.85
C TYR A 283 22.07 11.55 -9.40
N ALA A 284 22.72 10.84 -8.48
CA ALA A 284 22.63 11.11 -7.05
C ALA A 284 23.99 11.03 -6.38
N ARG A 285 24.10 11.70 -5.23
CA ARG A 285 25.20 11.50 -4.28
C ARG A 285 24.95 10.29 -3.39
N ARG A 286 25.94 9.96 -2.56
CA ARG A 286 25.90 8.77 -1.66
C ARG A 286 24.86 8.88 -0.54
N ASP A 287 24.38 10.08 -0.26
CA ASP A 287 23.35 10.37 0.76
C ASP A 287 21.91 10.14 0.26
N ALA A 288 21.73 9.69 -1.00
CA ALA A 288 20.41 9.39 -1.51
C ALA A 288 19.85 8.08 -0.92
N THR A 289 18.55 8.07 -0.65
CA THR A 289 17.84 6.86 -0.17
C THR A 289 18.06 5.65 -1.09
N SER A 290 17.97 4.44 -0.54
CA SER A 290 18.27 3.19 -1.25
C SER A 290 17.16 2.70 -2.19
N ASN A 291 15.89 3.02 -1.89
CA ASN A 291 14.71 2.59 -2.65
C ASN A 291 14.83 2.88 -4.17
N LEU A 292 14.31 2.00 -5.02
CA LEU A 292 14.46 2.09 -6.47
C LEU A 292 13.35 2.89 -7.16
N ARG A 293 12.22 3.11 -6.51
CA ARG A 293 11.09 3.87 -7.03
C ARG A 293 11.05 5.30 -6.52
N TYR A 294 11.67 5.60 -5.37
CA TYR A 294 11.91 6.97 -4.94
C TYR A 294 13.35 7.21 -4.50
N LYS A 295 13.82 8.44 -4.70
CA LYS A 295 15.14 8.90 -4.28
C LYS A 295 15.00 10.25 -3.62
N PHE A 296 15.48 10.37 -2.39
CA PHE A 296 15.57 11.64 -1.66
C PHE A 296 17.03 11.92 -1.35
N GLY A 297 17.53 13.11 -1.70
CA GLY A 297 18.92 13.47 -1.45
C GLY A 297 19.32 14.81 -2.05
N ALA A 298 20.53 15.28 -1.73
CA ALA A 298 21.06 16.51 -2.31
C ALA A 298 21.51 16.31 -3.76
N ASP A 299 21.32 17.36 -4.59
CA ASP A 299 21.76 17.40 -5.99
C ASP A 299 21.27 16.22 -6.85
N LEU A 300 20.06 15.76 -6.56
CA LEU A 300 19.42 14.63 -7.23
C LEU A 300 18.75 15.08 -8.53
N ARG A 301 18.96 14.35 -9.62
CA ARG A 301 18.24 14.55 -10.89
C ARG A 301 18.03 13.23 -11.64
N ALA A 302 16.86 13.06 -12.22
CA ALA A 302 16.63 12.03 -13.24
C ALA A 302 17.30 12.47 -14.55
N GLU A 303 17.77 11.51 -15.35
CA GLU A 303 18.24 11.76 -16.71
C GLU A 303 17.10 12.24 -17.61
N GLU A 304 15.95 11.56 -17.53
CA GLU A 304 14.74 11.92 -18.25
C GLU A 304 13.69 12.48 -17.28
N PRO A 305 13.42 13.80 -17.30
CA PRO A 305 12.50 14.43 -16.35
C PRO A 305 11.07 13.87 -16.43
N SER A 306 10.63 13.39 -17.60
CA SER A 306 9.29 12.83 -17.78
C SER A 306 9.09 11.49 -17.06
N HIS A 307 10.15 10.81 -16.64
CA HIS A 307 10.04 9.53 -15.94
C HIS A 307 9.88 9.69 -14.41
N ALA A 308 9.88 10.92 -13.90
CA ALA A 308 9.84 11.16 -12.46
C ALA A 308 8.97 12.36 -12.07
N PHE A 309 8.21 12.21 -10.99
CA PHE A 309 7.78 13.34 -10.19
C PHE A 309 9.01 13.90 -9.46
N ALA A 310 9.40 15.14 -9.78
CA ALA A 310 10.48 15.86 -9.12
C ALA A 310 9.96 17.08 -8.37
N THR A 311 10.31 17.20 -7.08
CA THR A 311 10.10 18.43 -6.30
C THR A 311 11.28 18.73 -5.39
N LYS A 312 11.42 20.01 -5.01
CA LYS A 312 12.35 20.50 -3.98
C LYS A 312 11.63 20.94 -2.72
N ASP A 313 10.31 20.97 -2.75
CA ASP A 313 9.48 21.35 -1.62
C ASP A 313 9.00 20.07 -0.91
N ALA A 314 9.37 19.93 0.36
CA ALA A 314 8.96 18.77 1.16
C ALA A 314 7.44 18.79 1.44
N SER A 315 6.81 19.97 1.40
CA SER A 315 5.38 20.14 1.66
C SER A 315 4.51 19.56 0.53
N ASP A 316 5.00 19.54 -0.71
CA ASP A 316 4.34 18.88 -1.85
C ASP A 316 4.07 17.39 -1.59
N LEU A 317 4.87 16.76 -0.73
CA LEU A 317 4.77 15.36 -0.33
C LEU A 317 4.40 15.17 1.14
N ARG A 318 4.18 16.27 1.88
CA ARG A 318 3.98 16.29 3.35
C ARG A 318 5.05 15.48 4.11
N LEU A 319 6.30 15.65 3.69
CA LEU A 319 7.48 15.08 4.33
C LEU A 319 8.13 16.11 5.26
N PRO A 320 8.84 15.68 6.32
CA PRO A 320 9.67 16.58 7.10
C PRO A 320 10.70 17.28 6.22
N GLU A 321 11.06 18.51 6.57
CA GLU A 321 12.10 19.24 5.85
C GLU A 321 13.41 18.46 5.85
N GLY A 322 13.93 18.22 4.65
CA GLY A 322 15.24 17.63 4.44
C GLY A 322 16.37 18.62 4.74
N LYS A 323 17.60 18.21 4.40
CA LYS A 323 18.74 19.13 4.40
C LYS A 323 18.54 20.19 3.31
N LEU A 324 19.19 21.33 3.46
CA LEU A 324 19.16 22.37 2.42
C LEU A 324 19.61 21.78 1.07
N GLY A 325 18.78 21.94 0.04
CA GLY A 325 19.04 21.42 -1.30
C GLY A 325 18.59 19.96 -1.52
N THR A 326 17.89 19.34 -0.56
CA THR A 326 17.21 18.06 -0.79
C THR A 326 16.23 18.19 -1.96
N CYS A 327 16.31 17.23 -2.86
CA CYS A 327 15.37 17.02 -3.95
C CYS A 327 14.70 15.66 -3.75
N TYR A 328 13.43 15.58 -4.09
CA TYR A 328 12.60 14.40 -3.98
C TYR A 328 12.22 13.94 -5.38
N LEU A 329 12.58 12.71 -5.72
CA LEU A 329 12.19 12.06 -6.97
C LEU A 329 11.36 10.81 -6.70
N LEU A 330 10.25 10.66 -7.40
CA LEU A 330 9.45 9.44 -7.44
C LEU A 330 9.27 9.01 -8.90
N ALA A 331 9.55 7.75 -9.21
CA ALA A 331 9.42 7.21 -10.56
C ALA A 331 7.95 7.13 -10.96
N LEU A 332 7.65 7.50 -12.20
CA LEU A 332 6.33 7.32 -12.80
C LEU A 332 6.24 5.96 -13.51
N GLU A 333 5.02 5.51 -13.80
CA GLU A 333 4.77 4.31 -14.61
C GLU A 333 5.53 3.09 -14.05
N ASP A 334 6.13 2.25 -14.88
CA ASP A 334 6.93 1.10 -14.48
C ASP A 334 8.44 1.40 -14.42
N PHE A 335 8.82 2.69 -14.39
CA PHE A 335 10.21 3.09 -14.34
C PHE A 335 10.87 2.81 -12.97
N PHE A 336 12.16 2.52 -12.97
CA PHE A 336 12.93 2.41 -11.71
C PHE A 336 14.32 3.02 -11.84
N PHE A 337 14.78 3.66 -10.78
CA PHE A 337 16.03 4.41 -10.76
C PHE A 337 17.26 3.49 -10.72
N VAL A 338 18.20 3.76 -11.63
CA VAL A 338 19.49 3.06 -11.71
C VAL A 338 20.65 4.06 -11.79
N TYR A 339 21.81 3.68 -11.25
CA TYR A 339 22.98 4.56 -11.26
C TYR A 339 23.86 4.31 -12.49
N PRO A 340 24.44 5.37 -13.11
CA PRO A 340 25.30 5.24 -14.29
C PRO A 340 26.47 4.27 -14.09
N THR A 341 27.04 4.24 -12.88
CA THR A 341 28.24 3.46 -12.54
C THR A 341 28.00 1.95 -12.48
N LYS A 342 26.76 1.50 -12.34
CA LYS A 342 26.39 0.09 -12.16
C LYS A 342 25.17 -0.32 -13.01
N LEU A 343 24.94 0.37 -14.12
CA LEU A 343 23.71 0.24 -14.92
C LEU A 343 23.34 -1.22 -15.23
N ARG A 344 24.27 -2.02 -15.76
CA ARG A 344 24.02 -3.43 -16.13
C ARG A 344 23.71 -4.32 -14.93
N GLU A 345 24.36 -4.10 -13.79
CA GLU A 345 24.13 -4.88 -12.57
C GLU A 345 22.71 -4.63 -12.03
N TYR A 346 22.30 -3.36 -11.94
CA TYR A 346 20.95 -3.01 -11.51
C TYR A 346 19.88 -3.50 -12.48
N GLN A 347 20.10 -3.34 -13.79
CA GLN A 347 19.16 -3.82 -14.80
C GLN A 347 18.99 -5.35 -14.74
N ALA A 348 20.09 -6.10 -14.64
CA ALA A 348 20.02 -7.55 -14.55
C ALA A 348 19.33 -8.04 -13.27
N ARG A 349 19.46 -7.29 -12.16
CA ARG A 349 18.92 -7.67 -10.85
C ARG A 349 17.44 -7.30 -10.66
N TYR A 350 17.02 -6.12 -11.12
CA TYR A 350 15.73 -5.53 -10.73
C TYR A 350 14.73 -5.40 -11.86
N ARG A 351 15.13 -5.58 -13.12
CA ARG A 351 14.17 -5.63 -14.23
C ARG A 351 13.23 -6.82 -14.04
N ASN A 352 11.94 -6.60 -14.31
CA ASN A 352 10.86 -7.55 -14.05
C ASN A 352 10.71 -7.89 -12.56
N SER A 353 10.96 -6.92 -11.67
CA SER A 353 10.64 -7.05 -10.25
C SER A 353 9.43 -6.20 -9.90
N PHE A 354 8.59 -6.70 -9.00
CA PHE A 354 7.58 -5.86 -8.35
C PHE A 354 8.28 -4.90 -7.40
N LEU A 355 8.07 -3.61 -7.58
CA LEU A 355 8.62 -2.55 -6.74
C LEU A 355 7.49 -1.59 -6.34
N HIS A 356 7.73 -0.81 -5.29
CA HIS A 356 6.79 0.20 -4.78
C HIS A 356 7.54 1.46 -4.32
N GLY A 357 6.80 2.54 -4.12
CA GLY A 357 7.30 3.85 -3.72
C GLY A 357 7.22 4.91 -4.80
N GLY A 358 6.71 4.58 -5.99
CA GLY A 358 6.54 5.47 -7.13
C GLY A 358 5.08 5.90 -7.35
N VAL A 359 4.80 6.31 -8.58
CA VAL A 359 3.49 6.80 -9.02
C VAL A 359 2.96 5.92 -10.15
N SER A 360 2.00 5.06 -9.83
CA SER A 360 1.22 4.27 -10.78
C SER A 360 -0.17 3.95 -10.20
N PRO A 361 -1.18 3.65 -11.04
CA PRO A 361 -2.48 3.18 -10.56
C PRO A 361 -2.34 1.96 -9.65
N GLU A 362 -1.44 1.04 -9.96
CA GLU A 362 -1.20 -0.19 -9.20
C GLU A 362 -0.63 0.05 -7.80
N GLU A 363 0.18 1.08 -7.63
CA GLU A 363 0.74 1.46 -6.33
C GLU A 363 -0.24 2.31 -5.51
N MET A 364 -0.97 3.23 -6.16
CA MET A 364 -1.77 4.24 -5.49
C MET A 364 -3.23 3.85 -5.29
N ILE A 365 -3.90 3.21 -6.25
CA ILE A 365 -5.34 2.93 -6.16
C ILE A 365 -5.55 1.58 -5.47
N VAL A 366 -5.94 1.62 -4.20
CA VAL A 366 -5.92 0.44 -3.34
C VAL A 366 -7.27 0.19 -2.64
N PRO A 367 -7.65 -1.09 -2.45
CA PRO A 367 -8.98 -1.45 -1.95
C PRO A 367 -9.13 -1.21 -0.44
N VAL A 368 -10.34 -0.81 -0.06
CA VAL A 368 -10.85 -0.77 1.31
C VAL A 368 -12.14 -1.59 1.34
N ALA A 369 -12.16 -2.65 2.15
CA ALA A 369 -13.27 -3.58 2.26
C ALA A 369 -13.88 -3.57 3.66
N ARG A 370 -15.15 -3.20 3.77
CA ARG A 370 -15.95 -3.39 4.98
C ARG A 370 -16.63 -4.75 4.90
N LEU A 371 -16.27 -5.63 5.83
CA LEU A 371 -16.75 -7.00 5.90
C LEU A 371 -17.76 -7.13 7.04
N THR A 372 -19.01 -7.37 6.68
CA THR A 372 -20.10 -7.61 7.64
C THR A 372 -20.35 -9.12 7.73
N PRO A 373 -20.28 -9.73 8.92
CA PRO A 373 -20.42 -11.18 9.06
C PRO A 373 -21.80 -11.63 8.61
N ARG A 374 -21.85 -12.68 7.78
CA ARG A 374 -23.12 -13.27 7.36
C ARG A 374 -23.80 -13.96 8.55
N PRO A 375 -25.12 -13.81 8.73
CA PRO A 375 -25.88 -14.64 9.67
C PRO A 375 -25.70 -16.12 9.32
N ARG A 376 -25.57 -16.96 10.34
CA ARG A 376 -25.58 -18.42 10.15
C ARG A 376 -26.95 -18.94 9.76
#